data_AF-A0A5B9NJW4-F1
#
_entry.id   AF-A0A5B9NJW4-F1
#
_cell.length_a   1.000
_cell.length_b   1.000
_cell.length_c   1.000
_cell.angle_alpha   90.00
_cell.angle_beta   90.00
_cell.angle_gamma   90.00
#
_symmetry.space_group_name_H-M   'P 1'
#
loop_
_entity.id
_entity.type
_entity.pdbx_description
1 polymer ?
#
loop_
_entity_poly.entity_id
_entity_poly.type
_entity_poly.pdbx_seq_one_letter_code
_entity_poly.pdbx_strand_id
1 'polypeptide(L)' 'RRMEQSESGIFSYNLRLYPGRYEIKFIVDGVWKNDPLRPTVNNHGNENNLMIVT' A
#
# COMPACT_ATOMS: atom_id res chain seq x y z
N ARG A 1 -7.83 -6.94 3.07
CA ARG A 1 -7.37 -8.10 3.87
C ARG A 1 -6.56 -7.56 5.04
N ARG A 2 -6.59 -8.20 6.22
CA ARG A 2 -5.82 -7.75 7.39
C ARG A 2 -4.34 -8.10 7.21
N MET A 3 -3.45 -7.18 7.54
CA MET A 3 -2.00 -7.40 7.54
C MET A 3 -1.56 -8.15 8.80
N GLU A 4 -0.47 -8.90 8.71
CA GLU A 4 0.15 -9.60 9.84
C GLU A 4 1.14 -8.66 10.53
N GLN A 5 1.08 -8.58 11.86
CA GLN A 5 1.97 -7.75 12.68
C GLN A 5 3.10 -8.61 13.23
N SER A 6 4.35 -8.16 13.07
CA SER A 6 5.52 -8.77 13.72
C SER A 6 5.67 -8.30 15.17
N GLU A 7 6.47 -9.02 15.96
CA GLU A 7 6.84 -8.61 17.33
C GLU A 7 7.50 -7.22 17.38
N SER A 8 8.20 -6.83 16.31
CA SER A 8 8.84 -5.51 16.16
C SER A 8 7.88 -4.41 15.69
N GLY A 9 6.57 -4.69 15.59
CA GLY A 9 5.55 -3.73 15.17
C GLY A 9 5.48 -3.46 13.67
N ILE A 10 6.12 -4.30 12.84
CA ILE A 10 6.06 -4.17 11.38
C ILE A 10 4.82 -4.91 10.86
N PHE A 11 4.02 -4.23 10.05
CA PHE A 11 2.86 -4.84 9.39
C PHE A 11 3.24 -5.27 7.98
N SER A 12 2.93 -6.52 7.62
CA SER A 12 3.24 -7.07 6.29
C SER A 12 2.08 -7.92 5.74
N TYR A 13 2.02 -8.02 4.42
CA TYR A 13 1.08 -8.92 3.74
C TYR A 13 1.66 -9.33 2.37
N ASN A 14 1.63 -10.63 2.08
CA ASN A 14 2.19 -11.18 0.85
C ASN A 14 1.09 -11.39 -0.21
N LEU A 15 1.29 -10.79 -1.38
CA LEU A 15 0.41 -10.92 -2.54
C LEU A 15 1.20 -11.42 -3.74
N ARG A 16 0.65 -12.39 -4.47
CA ARG A 16 1.16 -12.78 -5.79
C ARG A 16 0.50 -11.90 -6.84
N LEU A 17 1.30 -11.12 -7.56
CA LEU A 17 0.86 -10.21 -8.61
C LEU A 17 1.62 -10.53 -9.90
N TYR A 18 0.98 -10.29 -11.03
CA TYR A 18 1.68 -10.24 -12.32
C TYR A 18 2.52 -8.96 -12.40
N PRO A 19 3.52 -8.89 -13.30
CA PRO A 19 4.19 -7.64 -13.60
C PRO A 19 3.18 -6.57 -14.05
N GLY A 20 3.32 -5.35 -13.53
CA GLY A 20 2.36 -4.29 -13.78
C GLY A 20 2.50 -3.08 -12.88
N ARG A 21 1.62 -2.11 -13.12
CA ARG A 21 1.48 -0.87 -12.33
C ARG A 21 0.27 -1.01 -11.42
N TYR A 22 0.47 -0.82 -10.13
CA TYR A 22 -0.57 -0.95 -9.11
C TYR A 22 -0.64 0.31 -8.25
N GLU A 23 -1.85 0.70 -7.90
CA GLU A 23 -2.11 1.74 -6.89
C GLU A 23 -2.46 1.05 -5.58
N ILE A 24 -1.79 1.44 -4.49
CA ILE A 24 -2.01 0.88 -3.16
C ILE A 24 -2.27 1.99 -2.14
N LYS A 25 -3.10 1.67 -1.14
CA LYS A 25 -3.36 2.54 0.01
C LYS A 25 -3.64 1.69 1.24
N PHE A 26 -3.23 2.16 2.40
CA PHE A 26 -3.36 1.45 3.67
C PHE A 26 -4.53 2.01 4.48
N ILE A 27 -5.16 1.16 5.28
CA ILE A 27 -6.14 1.60 6.29
C ILE A 27 -5.49 1.35 7.65
N VAL A 28 -5.15 2.44 8.34
CA VAL A 28 -4.54 2.42 9.68
C VAL A 28 -5.57 3.01 10.63
N ASP A 29 -6.04 2.19 11.58
CA ASP A 29 -7.06 2.58 12.57
C ASP A 29 -8.34 3.18 11.94
N GLY A 30 -8.79 2.58 10.83
CA GLY A 30 -9.98 3.04 10.11
C GLY A 30 -9.76 4.25 9.20
N VAL A 31 -8.54 4.81 9.16
CA VAL A 31 -8.21 5.98 8.34
C VAL A 31 -7.33 5.56 7.17
N TRP A 32 -7.70 6.03 5.97
CA TRP A 32 -6.89 5.84 4.77
C TRP A 32 -5.57 6.62 4.87
N LYS A 33 -4.44 5.94 4.66
CA LYS A 33 -3.10 6.52 4.69
C LYS A 33 -2.25 6.04 3.53
N ASN A 34 -1.40 6.94 3.05
CA ASN A 34 -0.33 6.65 2.12
C ASN A 34 0.96 6.38 2.90
N ASP A 35 1.82 5.54 2.35
CA ASP A 35 3.21 5.39 2.79
C ASP A 35 4.00 6.64 2.32
N PRO A 36 4.53 7.47 3.23
CA PRO A 36 5.27 8.68 2.88
C PRO A 36 6.61 8.40 2.20
N LEU A 37 7.12 7.16 2.26
CA LEU A 37 8.39 6.76 1.67
C LEU A 37 8.25 6.26 0.22
N ARG A 38 7.02 6.18 -0.29
CA ARG A 38 6.72 5.70 -1.64
C ARG A 38 6.15 6.81 -2.52
N PRO A 39 6.45 6.80 -3.83
CA PRO A 39 5.87 7.76 -4.76
C PRO A 39 4.34 7.67 -4.75
N THR A 40 3.66 8.79 -4.94
CA THR A 40 2.20 8.86 -5.07
C THR A 40 1.76 9.16 -6.49
N VAL A 41 0.51 8.80 -6.79
CA VAL A 41 -0.20 9.15 -8.03
C VAL A 41 -1.59 9.68 -7.65
N ASN A 42 -2.06 10.68 -8.38
CA ASN A 42 -3.44 11.17 -8.26
C ASN A 42 -4.30 10.55 -9.36
N ASN A 43 -5.39 9.90 -8.95
CA ASN A 43 -6.35 9.30 -9.83
C ASN A 43 -7.76 9.77 -9.46
N HIS A 44 -8.31 10.71 -10.24
CA HIS A 44 -9.63 11.32 -10.03
C HIS A 44 -9.83 11.85 -8.60
N GLY A 45 -8.83 12.56 -8.06
CA GLY A 45 -8.89 13.13 -6.70
C GLY A 45 -8.48 12.16 -5.59
N ASN A 46 -8.19 10.89 -5.91
CA ASN A 46 -7.63 9.93 -4.96
C ASN A 46 -6.11 9.91 -5.07
N GLU A 47 -5.42 10.24 -3.97
CA GLU A 47 -3.98 10.06 -3.87
C GLU A 47 -3.65 8.66 -3.33
N ASN A 48 -2.91 7.88 -4.12
CA ASN A 48 -2.52 6.50 -3.81
C ASN A 48 -1.00 6.34 -3.97
N ASN A 49 -0.38 5.38 -3.29
CA ASN A 49 1.01 5.04 -3.57
C ASN A 49 1.10 4.23 -4.87
N LEU A 50 2.11 4.53 -5.69
CA LEU A 50 2.41 3.77 -6.90
C LEU A 50 3.37 2.62 -6.56
N MET A 51 2.99 1.40 -6.96
CA MET A 51 3.82 0.20 -6.84
C MET A 51 4.02 -0.41 -8.23
N ILE A 52 5.27 -0.62 -8.61
CA ILE A 52 5.65 -1.28 -9.86
C ILE A 52 6.12 -2.69 -9.52
N VAL A 53 5.49 -3.69 -10.12
CA VAL A 53 5.92 -5.09 -10.06
C VAL A 53 6.55 -5.42 -11.41
N THR A 54 7.78 -5.92 -11.40
CA THR A 54 8.56 -6.27 -12.60
C THR A 54 8.80 -7.76 -12.68
#